data_AF-A0A5C9CS46-F1
#
_entry.id   AF-A0A5C9CS46-F1
#
_cell.length_a   1.000
_cell.length_b   1.000
_cell.length_c   1.000
_cell.angle_alpha   90.00
_cell.angle_beta   90.00
_cell.angle_gamma   90.00
#
_symmetry.space_group_name_H-M   'P 1'
#
loop_
_entity.id
_entity.type
_entity.pdbx_description
1 polymer ?
#
loop_
_entity_poly.entity_id
_entity_poly.type
_entity_poly.pdbx_seq_one_letter_code
_entity_poly.pdbx_strand_id
1 'polypeptide(L)'
;MSDFPQLAEAQENAPPLHQQIDELVGQRLVELKITPAAISSDAEFVRRVSLDLTGVIPTAKQARAFLDDSAPDKRQRLIDELLASPDYAIHMARVFDVMLIERRIPTINSYDVPAVKWRAYLTEAFAENRPWDQMVRDILGSDGTDERNAAGVKFYLVRDVAPHQLTRDVGRLFLGIDLQCAQCHDDPRIESYR
;
A
#
# COMPACT_ATOMS: atom_id res chain seq x y z
N MET A 1 -27.52 3.97 -12.57
CA MET A 1 -26.13 4.30 -12.17
C MET A 1 -26.18 5.13 -10.90
N SER A 2 -26.72 4.55 -9.83
CA SER A 2 -27.03 5.25 -8.58
C SER A 2 -26.97 4.19 -7.49
N ASP A 3 -26.36 4.53 -6.36
CA ASP A 3 -26.05 3.68 -5.20
C ASP A 3 -24.74 2.89 -5.27
N PHE A 4 -23.64 3.58 -5.56
CA PHE A 4 -22.44 3.31 -4.77
C PHE A 4 -22.67 3.92 -3.38
N PRO A 5 -22.46 3.17 -2.28
CA PRO A 5 -22.55 3.75 -0.95
C PRO A 5 -21.63 4.96 -0.91
N GLN A 6 -22.18 6.13 -0.57
CA GLN A 6 -21.36 7.27 -0.18
C GLN A 6 -20.39 6.75 0.88
N LEU A 7 -19.08 6.86 0.63
CA LEU A 7 -18.06 6.64 1.65
C LEU A 7 -18.53 7.46 2.85
N ALA A 8 -18.90 6.77 3.93
CA ALA A 8 -19.51 7.39 5.09
C ALA A 8 -18.68 8.62 5.45
N GLU A 9 -19.33 9.78 5.56
CA GLU A 9 -18.69 10.97 6.12
C GLU A 9 -17.98 10.53 7.40
N ALA A 10 -16.67 10.77 7.48
CA ALA A 10 -15.88 10.40 8.64
C ALA A 10 -16.61 10.94 9.87
N GLN A 11 -17.14 10.05 10.72
CA GLN A 11 -17.86 10.45 11.91
C GLN A 11 -16.96 11.40 12.69
N GLU A 12 -17.39 12.66 12.86
CA GLU A 12 -16.59 13.75 13.45
C GLU A 12 -16.04 13.44 14.86
N ASN A 13 -16.51 12.36 15.50
CA ASN A 13 -16.12 11.92 16.84
C ASN A 13 -15.62 10.47 16.91
N ALA A 14 -15.32 9.83 15.78
CA ALA A 14 -14.75 8.49 15.80
C ALA A 14 -13.31 8.53 16.35
N PRO A 15 -12.87 7.51 17.12
CA PRO A 15 -11.46 7.36 17.48
C PRO A 15 -10.58 7.41 16.24
N PRO A 16 -9.31 7.84 16.35
CA PRO A 16 -8.37 7.77 15.23
C PRO A 16 -8.35 6.37 14.59
N LEU A 17 -8.20 6.30 13.26
CA LEU A 17 -8.33 5.04 12.51
C LEU A 17 -7.45 3.90 13.06
N HIS A 18 -6.24 4.21 13.53
CA HIS A 18 -5.34 3.21 14.12
C HIS A 18 -5.96 2.53 15.37
N GLN A 19 -6.70 3.27 16.20
CA GLN A 19 -7.36 2.71 17.38
C GLN A 19 -8.52 1.79 17.00
N GLN A 20 -9.27 2.16 15.96
CA GLN A 20 -10.34 1.31 15.42
C GLN A 20 -9.77 0.00 14.85
N ILE A 21 -8.64 0.07 14.13
CA ILE A 21 -7.93 -1.11 13.63
C ILE A 21 -7.44 -1.97 14.79
N ASP A 22 -6.80 -1.38 15.80
CA ASP A 22 -6.30 -2.09 16.98
C ASP A 22 -7.43 -2.79 17.74
N GLU A 23 -8.61 -2.17 17.83
CA GLU A 23 -9.79 -2.76 18.44
C GLU A 23 -10.26 -4.01 17.66
N LEU A 24 -10.38 -3.92 16.33
CA LEU A 24 -10.77 -5.04 15.48
C LEU A 24 -9.76 -6.20 15.57
N VAL A 25 -8.45 -5.89 15.56
CA VAL A 25 -7.39 -6.89 15.73
C VAL A 25 -7.47 -7.52 17.12
N GLY A 26 -7.65 -6.70 18.16
CA GLY A 26 -7.75 -7.15 19.55
C GLY A 26 -8.92 -8.12 19.77
N GLN A 27 -10.11 -7.80 19.24
CA GLN A 27 -11.27 -8.68 19.28
C GLN A 27 -10.96 -10.05 18.67
N ARG A 28 -10.32 -10.07 17.49
CA ARG A 28 -9.97 -11.32 16.81
C ARG A 28 -8.93 -12.15 17.57
N LEU A 29 -7.95 -11.50 18.21
CA LEU A 29 -6.94 -12.19 19.03
C LEU A 29 -7.57 -12.88 20.25
N VAL A 30 -8.56 -12.24 20.90
CA VAL A 30 -9.31 -12.84 22.02
C VAL A 30 -10.07 -14.09 21.58
N GLU A 31 -10.80 -14.03 20.47
CA GLU A 31 -11.53 -15.19 19.92
C GLU A 31 -10.60 -16.37 19.63
N LEU A 32 -9.43 -16.06 19.07
CA LEU A 32 -8.41 -17.06 18.73
C LEU A 32 -7.55 -17.49 19.94
N LYS A 33 -7.77 -16.89 21.12
CA LYS A 33 -7.00 -17.12 22.35
C LYS A 33 -5.49 -16.89 22.15
N ILE A 34 -5.14 -15.89 21.35
CA ILE A 34 -3.76 -15.50 21.06
C ILE A 34 -3.40 -14.33 21.98
N THR A 35 -2.33 -14.49 22.76
CA THR A 35 -1.75 -13.40 23.55
C THR A 35 -0.93 -12.48 22.63
N PRO A 36 -1.21 -11.16 22.60
CA PRO A 36 -0.41 -10.21 21.83
C PRO A 36 1.06 -10.19 22.28
N ALA A 37 1.97 -9.87 21.37
CA ALA A 37 3.36 -9.64 21.72
C ALA A 37 3.51 -8.40 22.62
N ALA A 38 4.53 -8.41 23.48
CA ALA A 38 4.87 -7.24 24.29
C ALA A 38 5.32 -6.06 23.40
N ILE A 39 5.15 -4.84 23.91
CA ILE A 39 5.66 -3.63 23.25
C ILE A 39 7.18 -3.75 23.08
N SER A 40 7.66 -3.42 21.89
CA SER A 40 9.09 -3.46 21.57
C SER A 40 9.91 -2.48 22.40
N SER A 41 11.16 -2.83 22.65
CA SER A 41 12.14 -1.88 23.20
C SER A 41 12.40 -0.73 22.24
N ASP A 42 12.91 0.41 22.74
CA ASP A 42 13.24 1.57 21.90
C ASP A 42 14.31 1.25 20.84
N ALA A 43 15.28 0.40 21.17
CA ALA A 43 16.31 -0.03 20.23
C ALA A 43 15.75 -0.89 19.09
N GLU A 44 14.79 -1.77 19.39
CA GLU A 44 14.08 -2.53 18.36
C GLU A 44 13.16 -1.64 17.53
N PHE A 45 12.43 -0.75 18.20
CA PHE A 45 11.51 0.18 17.56
C PHE A 45 12.21 1.05 16.53
N VAL A 46 13.27 1.77 16.91
CA VAL A 46 13.99 2.69 16.00
C VAL A 46 14.54 1.95 14.77
N ARG A 47 15.03 0.71 14.95
CA ARG A 47 15.53 -0.07 13.83
C ARG A 47 14.41 -0.54 12.90
N ARG A 48 13.30 -1.04 13.46
CA ARG A 48 12.16 -1.56 12.67
C ARG A 48 11.47 -0.42 11.91
N VAL A 49 11.12 0.67 12.60
CA VAL A 49 10.40 1.78 11.98
C VAL A 49 11.21 2.44 10.86
N SER A 50 12.54 2.57 10.98
CA SER A 50 13.35 3.07 9.88
C SER A 50 13.38 2.09 8.70
N LEU A 51 13.50 0.78 8.93
CA LEU A 51 13.44 -0.19 7.83
C LEU A 51 12.07 -0.22 7.15
N ASP A 52 11.00 -0.14 7.92
CA ASP A 52 9.63 -0.23 7.41
C ASP A 52 9.24 1.04 6.63
N LEU A 53 9.65 2.22 7.11
CA LEU A 53 9.28 3.50 6.48
C LEU A 53 10.26 3.94 5.40
N THR A 54 11.56 3.76 5.59
CA THR A 54 12.59 4.29 4.67
C THR A 54 13.46 3.22 4.04
N GLY A 55 13.30 1.95 4.41
CA GLY A 55 14.05 0.83 3.83
C GLY A 55 15.51 0.75 4.27
N VAL A 56 15.93 1.60 5.20
CA VAL A 56 17.32 1.68 5.70
C VAL A 56 17.35 1.76 7.21
N ILE A 57 18.40 1.23 7.83
CA ILE A 57 18.61 1.33 9.27
C ILE A 57 19.07 2.75 9.66
N PRO A 58 18.79 3.23 10.89
CA PRO A 58 19.29 4.51 11.35
C PRO A 58 20.82 4.49 11.45
N THR A 59 21.45 5.66 11.22
CA THR A 59 22.88 5.82 11.53
C THR A 59 23.12 5.70 13.04
N ALA A 60 24.36 5.37 13.43
CA ALA A 60 24.72 5.31 14.86
C ALA A 60 24.43 6.62 15.61
N LYS A 61 24.53 7.78 14.94
CA LYS A 61 24.20 9.08 15.52
C LYS A 61 22.69 9.23 15.75
N GLN A 62 21.87 8.90 14.76
CA GLN A 62 20.41 8.96 14.87
C GLN A 62 19.89 7.99 15.96
N ALA A 63 20.42 6.76 15.97
CA ALA A 63 20.04 5.76 16.97
C ALA A 63 20.35 6.22 18.40
N ARG A 64 21.56 6.76 18.66
CA ARG A 64 21.90 7.31 19.98
C ARG A 64 21.01 8.48 20.35
N ALA A 65 20.82 9.43 19.44
CA ALA A 65 19.96 10.59 19.70
C ALA A 65 18.53 10.16 20.09
N PHE A 66 17.97 9.17 19.40
CA PHE A 66 16.66 8.63 19.74
C PHE A 66 16.66 7.88 21.09
N LEU A 67 17.69 7.09 21.39
CA LEU A 67 17.78 6.32 22.64
C LEU A 67 17.98 7.21 23.86
N ASP A 68 18.72 8.31 23.71
CA ASP A 68 18.98 9.28 24.77
C ASP A 68 17.81 10.26 24.97
N ASP A 69 16.87 10.35 24.02
CA ASP A 69 15.65 11.16 24.15
C ASP A 69 14.69 10.55 25.17
N SER A 70 14.25 11.37 26.12
CA SER A 70 13.31 11.02 27.20
C SER A 70 11.92 11.62 27.00
N ALA A 71 11.71 12.35 25.89
CA ALA A 71 10.41 12.94 25.58
C ALA A 71 9.35 11.84 25.42
N PRO A 72 8.15 11.99 26.02
CA PRO A 72 7.11 10.97 25.99
C PRO A 72 6.56 10.72 24.57
N ASP A 73 6.77 11.66 23.65
CA ASP A 73 6.31 11.65 22.26
C ASP A 73 7.42 11.31 21.24
N LYS A 74 8.62 10.94 21.69
CA LYS A 74 9.79 10.64 20.82
C LYS A 74 9.50 9.69 19.67
N ARG A 75 8.64 8.67 19.88
CA ARG A 75 8.25 7.69 18.85
C ARG A 75 7.41 8.33 17.76
N GLN A 76 6.43 9.14 18.15
CA GLN A 76 5.57 9.87 17.20
C GLN A 76 6.41 10.83 16.37
N ARG A 77 7.26 11.62 17.03
CA ARG A 77 8.15 12.57 16.35
C ARG A 77 9.07 11.89 15.34
N LEU A 78 9.67 10.75 15.70
CA LEU A 78 10.49 9.97 14.77
C LEU A 78 9.68 9.46 13.57
N ILE A 79 8.45 8.98 13.79
CA ILE A 79 7.56 8.55 12.70
C ILE A 79 7.28 9.71 11.75
N ASP A 80 6.91 10.88 12.29
CA ASP A 80 6.61 12.07 11.48
C ASP A 80 7.84 12.52 10.67
N GLU A 81 9.03 12.51 11.28
CA GLU A 81 10.30 12.82 10.60
C GLU A 81 10.60 11.83 9.47
N LEU A 82 10.35 10.53 9.68
CA LEU A 82 10.59 9.50 8.66
C LEU A 82 9.58 9.60 7.51
N LEU A 83 8.30 9.77 7.81
CA LEU A 83 7.24 9.94 6.80
C LEU A 83 7.45 11.19 5.94
N ALA A 84 7.97 12.28 6.53
CA ALA A 84 8.28 13.51 5.79
C ALA A 84 9.59 13.42 4.96
N SER A 85 10.36 12.33 5.09
CA SER A 85 11.65 12.20 4.43
C SER A 85 11.53 11.79 2.95
N PRO A 86 12.44 12.23 2.07
CA PRO A 86 12.49 11.73 0.69
C PRO A 86 12.70 10.22 0.60
N ASP A 87 13.39 9.63 1.58
CA ASP A 87 13.66 8.19 1.61
C ASP A 87 12.37 7.38 1.79
N TYR A 88 11.37 7.91 2.50
CA TYR A 88 10.04 7.28 2.61
C TYR A 88 9.37 7.16 1.24
N ALA A 89 9.32 8.26 0.49
CA ALA A 89 8.71 8.26 -0.84
C ALA A 89 9.39 7.27 -1.79
N ILE A 90 10.72 7.23 -1.78
CA ILE A 90 11.51 6.28 -2.59
C ILE A 90 11.27 4.84 -2.15
N HIS A 91 11.21 4.59 -0.83
CA HIS A 91 11.00 3.25 -0.30
C HIS A 91 9.61 2.72 -0.64
N MET A 92 8.57 3.50 -0.36
CA MET A 92 7.18 3.13 -0.68
C MET A 92 6.97 2.96 -2.18
N ALA A 93 7.59 3.80 -3.02
CA ALA A 93 7.55 3.59 -4.47
C ALA A 93 8.11 2.24 -4.89
N ARG A 94 9.17 1.73 -4.24
CA ARG A 94 9.72 0.40 -4.52
C ARG A 94 8.79 -0.72 -4.03
N VAL A 95 8.21 -0.57 -2.84
CA VAL A 95 7.26 -1.55 -2.29
C VAL A 95 6.05 -1.68 -3.22
N PHE A 96 5.47 -0.55 -3.64
CA PHE A 96 4.31 -0.52 -4.52
C PHE A 96 4.64 -0.90 -5.97
N ASP A 97 5.85 -0.62 -6.47
CA ASP A 97 6.33 -1.14 -7.75
C ASP A 97 6.27 -2.68 -7.76
N VAL A 98 6.81 -3.33 -6.72
CA VAL A 98 6.78 -4.78 -6.59
C VAL A 98 5.34 -5.29 -6.43
N MET A 99 4.52 -4.65 -5.61
CA MET A 99 3.14 -5.06 -5.37
C MET A 99 2.26 -4.97 -6.62
N LEU A 100 2.33 -3.85 -7.36
CA LEU A 100 1.42 -3.55 -8.47
C LEU A 100 1.86 -4.16 -9.79
N ILE A 101 3.17 -4.22 -10.03
CA ILE A 101 3.74 -4.71 -11.30
C ILE A 101 4.20 -6.17 -11.19
N GLU A 102 4.41 -6.69 -9.97
CA GLU A 102 4.85 -8.08 -9.71
C GLU A 102 6.12 -8.49 -10.48
N ARG A 103 7.00 -7.52 -10.78
CA ARG A 103 8.21 -7.70 -11.61
C ARG A 103 7.91 -8.28 -13.01
N ARG A 104 6.67 -8.12 -13.50
CA ARG A 104 6.30 -8.50 -14.87
C ARG A 104 7.01 -7.61 -15.87
N ILE A 105 7.34 -8.21 -17.01
CA ILE A 105 7.93 -7.54 -18.17
C ILE A 105 6.92 -7.74 -19.30
N PRO A 106 6.61 -6.70 -20.10
CA PRO A 106 5.67 -6.85 -21.20
C PRO A 106 6.20 -7.87 -22.22
N THR A 107 5.30 -8.66 -22.80
CA THR A 107 5.66 -9.62 -23.85
C THR A 107 6.13 -8.94 -25.13
N ILE A 108 5.63 -7.73 -25.39
CA ILE A 108 6.01 -6.91 -26.53
C ILE A 108 6.64 -5.60 -26.05
N ASN A 109 7.96 -5.48 -26.19
CA ASN A 109 8.74 -4.33 -25.69
C ASN A 109 8.31 -2.97 -26.27
N SER A 110 7.69 -2.92 -27.46
CA SER A 110 7.19 -1.66 -28.04
C SER A 110 5.95 -1.10 -27.35
N TYR A 111 5.31 -1.89 -26.48
CA TYR A 111 4.14 -1.51 -25.69
C TYR A 111 4.50 -1.40 -24.20
N ASP A 112 5.66 -0.81 -23.86
CA ASP A 112 6.05 -0.59 -22.46
C ASP A 112 6.05 0.89 -22.07
N VAL A 113 5.66 1.14 -20.82
CA VAL A 113 5.97 2.39 -20.13
C VAL A 113 7.34 2.24 -19.49
N PRO A 114 8.32 3.12 -19.78
CA PRO A 114 9.64 3.03 -19.17
C PRO A 114 9.55 2.93 -17.65
N ALA A 115 10.29 1.98 -17.05
CA ALA A 115 10.25 1.74 -15.61
C ALA A 115 10.55 3.01 -14.78
N VAL A 116 11.37 3.91 -15.32
CA VAL A 116 11.66 5.21 -14.71
C VAL A 116 10.41 6.11 -14.59
N LYS A 117 9.53 6.13 -15.59
CA LYS A 117 8.29 6.94 -15.55
C LYS A 117 7.32 6.41 -14.49
N TRP A 118 7.15 5.09 -14.44
CA TRP A 118 6.30 4.44 -13.44
C TRP A 118 6.80 4.68 -12.01
N ARG A 119 8.10 4.49 -11.77
CA ARG A 119 8.69 4.73 -10.45
C ARG A 119 8.68 6.21 -10.06
N ALA A 120 8.83 7.12 -11.02
CA ALA A 120 8.70 8.55 -10.78
C ALA A 120 7.28 8.90 -10.31
N TYR A 121 6.25 8.40 -11.01
CA TYR A 121 4.85 8.56 -10.59
C TYR A 121 4.60 8.07 -9.16
N LEU A 122 5.07 6.86 -8.82
CA LEU A 122 4.89 6.34 -7.45
C LEU A 122 5.64 7.18 -6.42
N THR A 123 6.87 7.60 -6.72
CA THR A 123 7.68 8.43 -5.80
C THR A 123 7.00 9.77 -5.55
N GLU A 124 6.48 10.42 -6.59
CA GLU A 124 5.73 11.66 -6.48
C GLU A 124 4.45 11.46 -5.65
N ALA A 125 3.66 10.42 -5.95
CA ALA A 125 2.44 10.13 -5.21
C ALA A 125 2.70 9.94 -3.70
N PHE A 126 3.77 9.24 -3.31
CA PHE A 126 4.12 9.10 -1.89
C PHE A 126 4.71 10.37 -1.28
N ALA A 127 5.49 11.15 -2.03
CA ALA A 127 6.02 12.43 -1.55
C ALA A 127 4.90 13.46 -1.28
N GLU A 128 3.83 13.42 -2.06
CA GLU A 128 2.65 14.26 -1.90
C GLU A 128 1.64 13.74 -0.88
N ASN A 129 1.89 12.56 -0.29
CA ASN A 129 0.91 11.83 0.53
C ASN A 129 -0.44 11.69 -0.20
N ARG A 130 -0.40 11.32 -1.48
CA ARG A 130 -1.57 11.21 -2.33
C ARG A 130 -2.52 10.14 -1.77
N PRO A 131 -3.82 10.43 -1.60
CA PRO A 131 -4.79 9.46 -1.14
C PRO A 131 -4.81 8.20 -2.03
N TRP A 132 -4.91 7.04 -1.40
CA TRP A 132 -4.91 5.75 -2.11
C TRP A 132 -6.01 5.66 -3.16
N ASP A 133 -7.21 6.16 -2.88
CA ASP A 133 -8.33 6.17 -3.81
C ASP A 133 -8.06 7.01 -5.07
N GLN A 134 -7.26 8.07 -4.95
CA GLN A 134 -6.78 8.84 -6.11
C GLN A 134 -5.73 8.05 -6.90
N MET A 135 -4.77 7.41 -6.23
CA MET A 135 -3.79 6.55 -6.91
C MET A 135 -4.47 5.40 -7.66
N VAL A 136 -5.52 4.79 -7.09
CA VAL A 136 -6.32 3.75 -7.75
C VAL A 136 -7.03 4.29 -8.98
N ARG A 137 -7.62 5.49 -8.91
CA ARG A 137 -8.25 6.15 -10.06
C ARG A 137 -7.23 6.50 -11.14
N ASP A 138 -6.05 6.98 -10.76
CA ASP A 138 -4.96 7.25 -11.69
C ASP A 138 -4.51 5.98 -12.42
N ILE A 139 -4.38 4.86 -11.71
CA ILE A 139 -3.96 3.58 -12.29
C ILE A 139 -5.05 2.99 -13.17
N LEU A 140 -6.26 2.80 -12.62
CA LEU A 140 -7.35 2.09 -13.31
C LEU A 140 -8.06 2.93 -14.36
N GLY A 141 -7.98 4.26 -14.26
CA GLY A 141 -8.54 5.20 -15.23
C GLY A 141 -7.56 5.62 -16.32
N SER A 142 -6.32 5.13 -16.31
CA SER A 142 -5.31 5.51 -17.29
C SER A 142 -5.56 4.88 -18.66
N ASP A 143 -5.66 5.71 -19.69
CA ASP A 143 -5.62 5.29 -21.10
C ASP A 143 -4.25 5.57 -21.77
N GLY A 144 -3.30 6.10 -21.00
CA GLY A 144 -1.96 6.45 -21.46
C GLY A 144 -1.84 7.81 -22.17
N THR A 145 -2.92 8.59 -22.28
CA THR A 145 -2.93 9.86 -23.03
C THR A 145 -2.77 11.10 -22.16
N ASP A 146 -3.32 11.12 -20.94
CA ASP A 146 -3.12 12.21 -19.98
C ASP A 146 -1.77 12.04 -19.27
N GLU A 147 -0.86 13.00 -19.44
CA GLU A 147 0.48 12.98 -18.83
C GLU A 147 0.44 12.76 -17.32
N ARG A 148 -0.61 13.23 -16.63
CA ARG A 148 -0.75 13.12 -15.16
C ARG A 148 -0.89 11.69 -14.68
N ASN A 149 -1.57 10.83 -15.43
CA ASN A 149 -1.82 9.44 -15.04
C ASN A 149 -1.33 8.42 -16.08
N ALA A 150 -0.65 8.86 -17.14
CA ALA A 150 -0.19 7.99 -18.23
C ALA A 150 0.69 6.84 -17.76
N ALA A 151 1.43 7.02 -16.65
CA ALA A 151 2.22 5.93 -16.07
C ALA A 151 1.35 4.74 -15.59
N GLY A 152 0.09 4.99 -15.21
CA GLY A 152 -0.88 4.00 -14.76
C GLY A 152 -1.15 2.90 -15.78
N VAL A 153 -1.13 3.22 -17.08
CA VAL A 153 -1.37 2.24 -18.16
C VAL A 153 -0.38 1.07 -18.12
N LYS A 154 0.81 1.26 -17.50
CA LYS A 154 1.79 0.18 -17.29
C LYS A 154 1.15 -1.03 -16.59
N PHE A 155 0.23 -0.81 -15.66
CA PHE A 155 -0.48 -1.88 -14.95
C PHE A 155 -1.19 -2.84 -15.93
N TYR A 156 -1.77 -2.31 -17.00
CA TYR A 156 -2.45 -3.09 -18.04
C TYR A 156 -1.48 -3.75 -19.02
N LEU A 157 -0.46 -2.99 -19.46
CA LEU A 157 0.47 -3.43 -20.49
C LEU A 157 1.36 -4.60 -20.04
N VAL A 158 1.81 -4.62 -18.78
CA VAL A 158 2.59 -5.75 -18.22
C VAL A 158 1.74 -7.01 -17.97
N ARG A 159 0.44 -6.94 -18.23
CA ARG A 159 -0.54 -8.05 -18.20
C ARG A 159 -1.07 -8.37 -19.59
N ASP A 160 -0.38 -7.91 -20.63
CA ASP A 160 -0.74 -8.07 -22.05
C ASP A 160 -2.17 -7.64 -22.39
N VAL A 161 -2.77 -6.79 -21.54
CA VAL A 161 -4.20 -6.41 -21.61
C VAL A 161 -5.13 -7.65 -21.60
N ALA A 162 -4.68 -8.78 -21.06
CA ALA A 162 -5.41 -10.03 -21.06
C ALA A 162 -6.58 -9.96 -20.04
N PRO A 163 -7.85 -10.10 -20.47
CA PRO A 163 -9.00 -9.89 -19.59
C PRO A 163 -8.97 -10.75 -18.32
N HIS A 164 -8.58 -12.02 -18.43
CA HIS A 164 -8.50 -12.92 -17.28
C HIS A 164 -7.43 -12.51 -16.26
N GLN A 165 -6.26 -12.02 -16.71
CA GLN A 165 -5.21 -11.55 -15.80
C GLN A 165 -5.60 -10.24 -15.13
N LEU A 166 -6.22 -9.33 -15.89
CA LEU A 166 -6.71 -8.06 -15.38
C LEU A 166 -7.82 -8.26 -14.35
N THR A 167 -8.84 -9.08 -14.65
CA THR A 167 -9.92 -9.39 -13.71
C THR A 167 -9.38 -9.96 -12.40
N ARG A 168 -8.45 -10.92 -12.47
CA ARG A 168 -7.81 -11.50 -11.28
C ARG A 168 -7.07 -10.44 -10.46
N ASP A 169 -6.17 -9.70 -11.10
CA ASP A 169 -5.28 -8.79 -10.38
C ASP A 169 -6.01 -7.53 -9.89
N VAL A 170 -7.01 -7.03 -10.62
CA VAL A 170 -7.86 -5.94 -10.13
C VAL A 170 -8.63 -6.39 -8.89
N GLY A 171 -9.24 -7.57 -8.93
CA GLY A 171 -9.92 -8.15 -7.78
C GLY A 171 -9.00 -8.28 -6.57
N ARG A 172 -7.84 -8.90 -6.75
CA ARG A 172 -6.90 -9.18 -5.65
C ARG A 172 -6.25 -7.92 -5.09
N LEU A 173 -5.79 -7.00 -5.94
CA LEU A 173 -4.99 -5.85 -5.51
C LEU A 173 -5.82 -4.66 -5.03
N PHE A 174 -7.05 -4.50 -5.52
CA PHE A 174 -7.87 -3.33 -5.19
C PHE A 174 -9.18 -3.65 -4.46
N LEU A 175 -9.71 -4.87 -4.62
CA LEU A 175 -11.00 -5.26 -4.03
C LEU A 175 -10.87 -6.29 -2.91
N GLY A 176 -9.66 -6.84 -2.67
CA GLY A 176 -9.43 -7.86 -1.65
C GLY A 176 -10.05 -9.23 -1.98
N ILE A 177 -10.43 -9.48 -3.23
CA ILE A 177 -11.06 -10.73 -3.67
C ILE A 177 -10.22 -11.37 -4.77
N ASP A 178 -9.68 -12.55 -4.52
CA ASP A 178 -8.95 -13.29 -5.54
C ASP A 178 -9.91 -14.07 -6.45
N LEU A 179 -10.00 -13.71 -7.73
CA LEU A 179 -10.90 -14.35 -8.70
C LEU A 179 -10.19 -15.40 -9.58
N GLN A 180 -8.99 -15.86 -9.20
CA GLN A 180 -8.23 -16.80 -10.03
C GLN A 180 -8.98 -18.12 -10.30
N CYS A 181 -9.66 -18.67 -9.30
CA CYS A 181 -10.41 -19.93 -9.45
C CYS A 181 -11.59 -19.78 -10.43
N ALA A 182 -12.22 -18.60 -10.46
CA ALA A 182 -13.33 -18.26 -11.34
C ALA A 182 -12.97 -18.24 -12.84
N GLN A 183 -11.69 -18.38 -13.18
CA GLN A 183 -11.24 -18.39 -14.58
C GLN A 183 -11.66 -19.67 -15.33
N CYS A 184 -11.69 -20.81 -14.63
CA CYS A 184 -11.92 -22.12 -15.26
C CYS A 184 -13.19 -22.82 -14.75
N HIS A 185 -13.69 -22.44 -13.58
CA HIS A 185 -14.85 -23.05 -12.92
C HIS A 185 -15.47 -22.04 -11.95
N ASP A 186 -16.65 -22.33 -11.41
CA ASP A 186 -17.29 -21.46 -10.40
C ASP A 186 -16.42 -21.32 -9.14
N ASP A 187 -16.35 -20.13 -8.55
CA ASP A 187 -15.45 -19.89 -7.40
C ASP A 187 -15.88 -20.76 -6.19
N PRO A 188 -14.98 -21.58 -5.63
CA PRO A 188 -15.34 -22.56 -4.61
C PRO A 188 -15.76 -21.93 -3.28
N ARG A 189 -15.46 -20.64 -3.06
CA ARG A 189 -15.73 -19.90 -1.82
C ARG A 189 -16.98 -19.03 -1.93
N ILE A 190 -17.61 -18.90 -3.10
CA ILE A 190 -18.82 -18.10 -3.30
C ILE A 190 -19.98 -19.07 -3.54
N GLU A 191 -20.75 -19.35 -2.49
CA GLU A 191 -21.85 -20.32 -2.55
C GLU A 191 -22.94 -19.93 -3.56
N SER A 192 -23.17 -18.63 -3.78
CA SER A 192 -24.16 -18.15 -4.74
C SER A 192 -23.81 -18.40 -6.22
N TYR A 193 -22.59 -18.88 -6.50
CA TYR A 193 -22.15 -19.24 -7.84
C TYR A 193 -22.15 -20.76 -8.08
N ARG A 194 -22.58 -21.57 -7.11
CA ARG A 194 -22.77 -23.03 -7.26
C ARG A 194 -24.11 -23.39 -7.89
#